data_AF-A0A0N0Z9J6-F1
#
_entry.id   AF-A0A0N0Z9J6-F1
#
_cell.length_a   1.000
_cell.length_b   1.000
_cell.length_c   1.000
_cell.angle_alpha   90.00
_cell.angle_beta   90.00
_cell.angle_gamma   90.00
#
_symmetry.space_group_name_H-M   'P 1'
#
loop_
_entity.id
_entity.type
_entity.pdbx_description
1 polymer ?
#
loop_
_entity_poly.entity_id
_entity_poly.type
_entity_poly.pdbx_seq_one_letter_code
_entity_poly.pdbx_strand_id
1 'polypeptide(L)'
;MDTEKEEYKVVGKGILNAFWFGLVVFIIALIINQVSPHNSSGGWSTLSRGLSMAFIIFGAGVYCFFCFIIAMNEWIDNRKKSHVNTERAMIATFLHGIVALFVGCCTLIIFNN
;
A
#
# COMPACT_ATOMS: atom_id res chain seq x y z
N MET A 1 36.46 26.64 8.55
CA MET A 1 35.05 26.76 8.11
C MET A 1 34.88 25.69 7.06
N ASP A 2 34.71 24.45 7.53
CA ASP A 2 34.59 23.29 6.68
C ASP A 2 33.23 23.35 5.99
N THR A 3 33.26 23.57 4.68
CA THR A 3 32.10 23.41 3.82
C THR A 3 31.83 21.92 3.70
N GLU A 4 31.18 21.34 4.72
CA GLU A 4 30.51 20.05 4.57
C GLU A 4 29.49 20.23 3.44
N LYS A 5 29.80 19.67 2.28
CA LYS A 5 28.85 19.58 1.17
C LYS A 5 27.73 18.68 1.67
N GLU A 6 26.64 19.28 2.13
CA GLU A 6 25.45 18.51 2.54
C GLU A 6 25.06 17.59 1.39
N GLU A 7 25.30 16.29 1.58
CA GLU A 7 25.14 15.28 0.55
C GLU A 7 23.65 15.18 0.18
N TYR A 8 23.33 15.38 -1.10
CA TYR A 8 21.95 15.38 -1.57
C TYR A 8 21.33 13.99 -1.35
N LYS A 9 20.40 13.90 -0.40
CA LYS A 9 19.80 12.62 0.01
C LYS A 9 18.39 12.49 -0.57
N VAL A 10 18.09 11.35 -1.20
CA VAL A 10 16.74 11.03 -1.68
C VAL A 10 16.05 10.11 -0.69
N VAL A 11 14.90 10.51 -0.14
CA VAL A 11 14.12 9.75 0.85
C VAL A 11 12.81 9.25 0.23
N GLY A 12 12.31 8.09 0.70
CA GLY A 12 11.05 7.50 0.20
C GLY A 12 11.17 6.63 -1.05
N LYS A 13 12.37 6.42 -1.62
CA LYS A 13 12.57 5.50 -2.77
C LYS A 13 12.16 4.06 -2.42
N GLY A 14 12.52 3.59 -1.22
CA GLY A 14 12.19 2.24 -0.77
C GLY A 14 10.68 2.03 -0.64
N ILE A 15 10.00 2.96 0.04
CA ILE A 15 8.55 2.91 0.27
C ILE A 15 7.76 3.06 -1.02
N LEU A 16 8.23 3.89 -1.96
CA LEU A 16 7.62 4.01 -3.28
C LEU A 16 7.77 2.72 -4.10
N ASN A 17 8.93 2.07 -4.05
CA ASN A 17 9.11 0.76 -4.70
C ASN A 17 8.25 -0.32 -4.04
N ALA A 18 8.08 -0.27 -2.72
CA ALA A 18 7.22 -1.18 -1.97
C ALA A 18 5.75 -1.09 -2.44
N PHE A 19 5.27 0.12 -2.79
CA PHE A 19 3.95 0.30 -3.40
C PHE A 19 3.82 -0.50 -4.71
N TRP A 20 4.76 -0.31 -5.64
CA TRP A 20 4.71 -0.98 -6.94
C TRP A 20 4.83 -2.50 -6.83
N PHE A 21 5.70 -2.98 -5.94
CA PHE A 21 5.81 -4.42 -5.67
C PHE A 21 4.51 -4.97 -5.05
N GLY A 22 3.95 -4.28 -4.06
CA GLY A 22 2.68 -4.63 -3.46
C GLY A 22 1.53 -4.68 -4.46
N LEU A 23 1.49 -3.74 -5.41
CA LEU A 23 0.50 -3.71 -6.49
C LEU A 23 0.60 -4.96 -7.39
N VAL A 24 1.81 -5.35 -7.78
CA VAL A 24 2.02 -6.56 -8.59
C VAL A 24 1.55 -7.82 -7.83
N VAL A 25 1.95 -7.96 -6.56
CA VAL A 25 1.53 -9.09 -5.72
C VAL A 25 0.01 -9.13 -5.55
N PHE A 26 -0.62 -7.97 -5.34
CA PHE A 26 -2.07 -7.85 -5.23
C PHE A 26 -2.78 -8.31 -6.52
N ILE A 27 -2.32 -7.85 -7.69
CA ILE A 27 -2.87 -8.26 -8.98
C ILE A 27 -2.73 -9.77 -9.19
N ILE A 28 -1.56 -10.33 -8.89
CA ILE A 28 -1.32 -11.78 -8.99
C ILE A 28 -2.26 -12.56 -8.07
N ALA A 29 -2.43 -12.12 -6.83
CA ALA A 29 -3.34 -12.74 -5.88
C ALA A 29 -4.80 -12.73 -6.36
N LEU A 30 -5.26 -11.61 -6.95
CA LEU A 30 -6.59 -11.52 -7.55
C LEU A 30 -6.76 -12.45 -8.75
N ILE A 31 -5.76 -12.52 -9.63
CA ILE A 31 -5.80 -13.43 -10.79
C ILE A 31 -5.89 -14.88 -10.31
N ILE A 32 -5.02 -15.29 -9.38
CA ILE A 32 -5.03 -16.65 -8.81
C ILE A 32 -6.40 -16.95 -8.18
N ASN A 33 -6.94 -16.03 -7.39
CA ASN A 33 -8.28 -16.20 -6.80
C ASN A 33 -9.38 -16.32 -7.88
N GLN A 34 -9.24 -15.66 -9.02
CA GLN A 34 -10.22 -15.72 -10.10
C GLN A 34 -10.11 -16.99 -10.96
N VAL A 35 -8.89 -17.42 -11.29
CA VAL A 35 -8.65 -18.53 -12.22
C VAL A 35 -8.47 -19.89 -11.53
N SER A 36 -8.46 -19.92 -10.19
CA SER A 36 -8.29 -21.17 -9.44
C SER A 36 -9.37 -22.20 -9.81
N PRO A 37 -8.99 -23.42 -10.24
CA PRO A 37 -9.95 -24.48 -10.59
C PRO A 37 -10.79 -24.93 -9.39
N HIS A 38 -10.31 -24.70 -8.16
CA HIS A 38 -11.07 -24.96 -6.94
C HIS A 38 -12.34 -24.10 -6.85
N ASN A 39 -12.41 -22.99 -7.61
CA ASN A 39 -13.55 -22.09 -7.64
C ASN A 39 -14.62 -22.49 -8.68
N SER A 40 -14.40 -23.55 -9.46
CA SER A 40 -15.19 -23.90 -10.65
C SER A 40 -16.40 -24.82 -10.40
N SER A 41 -16.73 -25.22 -9.17
CA SER A 41 -17.89 -26.09 -8.93
C SER A 41 -18.54 -25.91 -7.54
N GLY A 42 -19.77 -25.37 -7.51
CA GLY A 42 -20.67 -25.37 -6.35
C GLY A 42 -20.79 -24.05 -5.56
N GLY A 43 -21.78 -23.98 -4.65
CA GLY A 43 -22.01 -22.80 -3.80
C GLY A 43 -20.86 -22.50 -2.83
N TRP A 44 -20.18 -23.54 -2.33
CA TRP A 44 -19.01 -23.42 -1.45
C TRP A 44 -17.80 -22.79 -2.13
N SER A 45 -17.60 -23.07 -3.42
CA SER A 45 -16.50 -22.51 -4.20
C SER A 45 -16.67 -21.00 -4.44
N THR A 46 -17.93 -20.56 -4.59
CA THR A 46 -18.28 -19.14 -4.72
C THR A 46 -18.09 -18.37 -3.42
N LEU A 47 -18.48 -18.96 -2.28
CA LEU A 47 -18.28 -18.38 -0.95
C LEU A 47 -16.78 -18.25 -0.62
N SER A 48 -16.00 -19.31 -0.84
CA SER A 48 -14.55 -19.33 -0.61
C SER A 48 -13.81 -18.28 -1.43
N ARG A 49 -14.19 -18.10 -2.70
CA ARG A 49 -13.65 -17.06 -3.59
C ARG A 49 -13.95 -15.65 -3.07
N GLY A 50 -15.18 -15.40 -2.64
CA GLY A 50 -15.59 -14.10 -2.09
C GLY A 50 -14.85 -13.77 -0.80
N LEU A 51 -14.73 -14.74 0.11
CA LEU A 51 -14.03 -14.57 1.38
C LEU A 51 -12.52 -14.33 1.14
N SER A 52 -11.89 -15.09 0.24
CA SER A 52 -10.49 -14.91 -0.14
C SER A 52 -10.25 -13.54 -0.76
N MET A 53 -11.16 -13.06 -1.61
CA MET A 53 -11.10 -11.71 -2.19
C MET A 53 -11.16 -10.63 -1.10
N ALA A 54 -12.06 -10.79 -0.12
CA ALA A 54 -12.16 -9.88 1.01
C ALA A 54 -10.85 -9.84 1.82
N PHE A 55 -10.24 -10.99 2.10
CA PHE A 55 -8.95 -11.06 2.80
C PHE A 55 -7.80 -10.44 2.00
N ILE A 56 -7.74 -10.65 0.67
CA ILE A 56 -6.72 -10.04 -0.19
C ILE A 56 -6.85 -8.51 -0.16
N ILE A 57 -8.08 -7.98 -0.28
CA ILE A 57 -8.35 -6.53 -0.25
C ILE A 57 -8.04 -5.95 1.13
N PHE A 58 -8.49 -6.61 2.19
CA PHE A 58 -8.23 -6.18 3.57
C PHE A 58 -6.74 -6.19 3.90
N GLY A 59 -6.03 -7.26 3.54
CA GLY A 59 -4.59 -7.39 3.72
C GLY A 59 -3.82 -6.30 2.97
N ALA A 60 -4.22 -5.98 1.73
CA ALA A 60 -3.65 -4.88 0.96
C ALA A 60 -3.89 -3.52 1.64
N GLY A 61 -5.07 -3.29 2.21
CA GLY A 61 -5.40 -2.07 2.96
C GLY A 61 -4.54 -1.92 4.22
N VAL A 62 -4.41 -2.98 5.02
CA VAL A 62 -3.57 -2.99 6.23
C VAL A 62 -2.10 -2.76 5.86
N TYR A 63 -1.60 -3.43 4.83
CA TYR A 63 -0.25 -3.24 4.32
C TYR A 63 0.00 -1.77 3.90
N CYS A 64 -0.90 -1.21 3.09
CA CYS A 64 -0.80 0.18 2.66
C CYS A 64 -0.89 1.15 3.85
N PHE A 65 -1.69 0.86 4.87
CA PHE A 65 -1.76 1.68 6.08
C PHE A 65 -0.42 1.72 6.83
N PHE A 66 0.25 0.57 7.03
CA PHE A 66 1.57 0.55 7.64
C PHE A 66 2.60 1.31 6.79
N CYS A 67 2.63 1.08 5.48
CA CYS A 67 3.53 1.82 4.59
C CYS A 67 3.23 3.33 4.57
N PHE A 68 1.97 3.74 4.68
CA PHE A 68 1.56 5.13 4.80
C PHE A 68 2.16 5.79 6.05
N ILE A 69 2.07 5.15 7.21
CA ILE A 69 2.64 5.69 8.47
C ILE A 69 4.16 5.85 8.35
N ILE A 70 4.85 4.86 7.78
CA ILE A 70 6.30 4.94 7.56
C ILE A 70 6.65 6.07 6.57
N ALA A 71 5.92 6.18 5.46
CA ALA A 71 6.11 7.23 4.46
C ALA A 71 5.92 8.63 5.05
N MET A 72 4.88 8.77 5.87
CA MET A 72 4.52 10.01 6.53
C MET A 72 5.59 10.41 7.55
N ASN A 73 6.10 9.47 8.36
CA ASN A 73 7.21 9.73 9.28
C ASN A 73 8.48 10.15 8.53
N GLU A 74 8.86 9.40 7.49
CA GLU A 74 10.02 9.75 6.65
C GLU A 74 9.88 11.14 6.03
N TRP A 75 8.68 11.50 5.59
CA TRP A 75 8.40 12.82 5.04
C TRP A 75 8.49 13.91 6.11
N ILE A 76 7.84 13.73 7.26
CA ILE A 76 7.81 14.72 8.35
C ILE A 76 9.22 15.00 8.89
N ASP A 77 10.05 13.97 9.06
CA ASP A 77 11.40 14.09 9.61
C ASP A 77 12.39 14.79 8.66
N ASN A 78 12.11 14.76 7.35
CA ASN A 78 13.03 15.27 6.33
C ASN A 78 12.52 16.50 5.58
N ARG A 79 11.23 16.87 5.68
CA ARG A 79 10.64 18.02 4.95
C ARG A 79 11.27 19.38 5.25
N LYS A 80 11.97 19.52 6.39
CA LYS A 80 12.63 20.78 6.82
C LYS A 80 14.09 20.86 6.39
N LYS A 81 14.66 19.81 5.79
CA LYS A 81 16.07 19.74 5.40
C LYS A 81 16.19 20.10 3.92
N SER A 82 16.88 21.19 3.59
CA SER A 82 16.99 21.68 2.20
C SER A 82 17.81 20.76 1.28
N HIS A 83 18.71 19.95 1.85
CA HIS A 83 19.53 18.97 1.13
C HIS A 83 18.84 17.61 0.91
N VAL A 84 17.58 17.44 1.32
CA VAL A 84 16.85 16.17 1.18
C VAL A 84 15.69 16.28 0.20
N ASN A 85 15.70 15.45 -0.84
CA ASN A 85 14.56 15.29 -1.73
C ASN A 85 13.53 14.35 -1.10
N THR A 86 12.38 14.92 -0.74
CA THR A 86 11.25 14.20 -0.13
C THR A 86 10.09 13.97 -1.10
N GLU A 87 10.22 14.30 -2.39
CA GLU A 87 9.15 14.18 -3.39
C GLU A 87 8.63 12.74 -3.48
N ARG A 88 9.55 11.76 -3.45
CA ARG A 88 9.18 10.33 -3.49
C ARG A 88 8.47 9.87 -2.22
N ALA A 89 8.87 10.37 -1.06
CA ALA A 89 8.18 10.09 0.21
C ALA A 89 6.76 10.69 0.21
N MET A 90 6.61 11.89 -0.35
CA MET A 90 5.30 12.54 -0.50
C MET A 90 4.38 11.75 -1.44
N ILE A 91 4.87 11.32 -2.60
CA ILE A 91 4.11 10.48 -3.54
C ILE A 91 3.74 9.15 -2.90
N ALA A 92 4.68 8.49 -2.23
CA ALA A 92 4.42 7.22 -1.55
C ALA A 92 3.35 7.37 -0.45
N THR A 93 3.41 8.47 0.33
CA THR A 93 2.39 8.79 1.34
C THR A 93 1.02 8.93 0.69
N PHE A 94 0.90 9.65 -0.42
CA PHE A 94 -0.37 9.83 -1.10
C PHE A 94 -0.94 8.51 -1.66
N LEU A 95 -0.11 7.72 -2.34
CA LEU A 95 -0.52 6.45 -2.95
C LEU A 95 -0.98 5.42 -1.91
N HIS A 96 -0.15 5.16 -0.89
CA HIS A 96 -0.50 4.24 0.20
C HIS A 96 -1.71 4.75 1.01
N GLY A 97 -1.79 6.07 1.23
CA GLY A 97 -2.89 6.70 1.95
C GLY A 97 -4.24 6.56 1.26
N ILE A 98 -4.31 6.75 -0.06
CA ILE A 98 -5.55 6.56 -0.83
C ILE A 98 -6.04 5.11 -0.72
N VAL A 99 -5.14 4.14 -0.88
CA VAL A 99 -5.53 2.72 -0.82
C VAL A 99 -6.01 2.35 0.58
N ALA A 100 -5.30 2.80 1.62
CA ALA A 100 -5.70 2.58 3.01
C ALA A 100 -7.07 3.21 3.32
N LEU A 101 -7.31 4.44 2.87
CA LEU A 101 -8.61 5.12 3.02
C LEU A 101 -9.71 4.39 2.26
N PHE A 102 -9.46 3.99 1.02
CA PHE A 102 -10.44 3.28 0.21
C PHE A 102 -10.87 1.97 0.87
N VAL A 103 -9.90 1.15 1.29
CA VAL A 103 -10.19 -0.13 1.96
C VAL A 103 -10.89 0.12 3.30
N GLY A 104 -10.46 1.12 4.08
CA GLY A 104 -11.10 1.49 5.34
C GLY A 104 -12.55 1.97 5.16
N CYS A 105 -12.84 2.76 4.14
CA CYS A 105 -14.20 3.17 3.81
C CYS A 105 -15.06 1.97 3.39
N CYS A 106 -14.53 1.08 2.54
CA CYS A 106 -15.23 -0.13 2.13
C CYS A 106 -15.59 -1.02 3.32
N THR A 107 -14.67 -1.22 4.28
CA THR A 107 -14.97 -2.01 5.47
C THR A 107 -16.02 -1.35 6.35
N LEU A 108 -15.92 -0.03 6.59
CA LEU A 108 -16.90 0.70 7.39
C LEU A 108 -18.32 0.63 6.81
N ILE A 109 -18.46 0.72 5.49
CA ILE A 109 -19.77 0.58 4.81
C ILE A 109 -20.36 -0.82 5.02
N ILE A 110 -19.52 -1.86 5.05
CA ILE A 110 -19.97 -3.25 5.26
C ILE A 110 -20.42 -3.48 6.70
N PHE A 111 -19.76 -2.89 7.70
CA PHE A 111 -20.10 -3.10 9.12
C PHE A 111 -21.22 -2.20 9.66
N ASN A 112 -21.57 -1.13 8.94
CA ASN A 112 -22.66 -0.22 9.32
C ASN A 112 -24.00 -0.52 8.60
N ASN A 113 -24.06 -1.55 7.76
CA ASN A 113 -25.28 -2.08 7.13
C ASN A 113 -25.68 -3.41 7.79
#